data_AF-A0A423UJW3-F1
#
_entry.id   AF-A0A423UJW3-F1
#
_cell.length_a   1.000
_cell.length_b   1.000
_cell.length_c   1.000
_cell.angle_alpha   90.00
_cell.angle_beta   90.00
_cell.angle_gamma   90.00
#
_symmetry.space_group_name_H-M   'P 1'
#
loop_
_entity.id
_entity.type
_entity.pdbx_description
1 polymer ?
#
loop_
_entity_poly.entity_id
_entity_poly.type
_entity_poly.pdbx_seq_one_letter_code
_entity_poly.pdbx_strand_id
1 'polypeptide(L)' 'MAEFQPDPFLTSLGLSIDEQRAYDAYCDAVVDASEAEIARTGITYTWEEVQANAQAEWDRLKREYPREDWGRPCSQ' A
#
# COMPACT_ATOMS: atom_id res chain seq x y z
N MET A 1 13.06 -20.55 16.17
CA MET A 1 12.85 -19.94 14.84
C MET A 1 11.96 -20.90 14.07
N ALA A 2 10.74 -20.49 13.74
CA ALA A 2 9.92 -21.31 12.84
C ALA A 2 10.63 -21.40 11.48
N GLU A 3 10.50 -22.54 10.81
CA GLU A 3 11.07 -22.71 9.47
C GLU A 3 10.27 -21.88 8.47
N PHE A 4 10.97 -21.10 7.63
CA PHE A 4 10.34 -20.26 6.62
C PHE A 4 9.57 -21.14 5.64
N GLN A 5 8.27 -20.86 5.49
CA GLN A 5 7.40 -21.52 4.52
C GLN A 5 7.21 -20.59 3.32
N PRO A 6 7.67 -20.97 2.12
CA PRO A 6 7.46 -20.18 0.92
C PRO A 6 5.97 -20.03 0.65
N ASP A 7 5.54 -18.83 0.31
CA ASP A 7 4.16 -18.54 -0.02
C ASP A 7 3.85 -19.07 -1.44
N PRO A 8 2.85 -19.95 -1.61
CA PRO A 8 2.51 -20.52 -2.92
C PRO A 8 2.05 -19.47 -3.94
N PHE A 9 1.38 -18.41 -3.49
CA PHE A 9 0.96 -17.30 -4.35
C PHE A 9 2.17 -16.47 -4.78
N LEU A 10 3.07 -16.09 -3.87
CA LEU A 10 4.29 -15.35 -4.25
C LEU A 10 5.20 -16.19 -5.15
N THR A 11 5.28 -17.50 -4.90
CA THR A 11 5.98 -18.44 -5.79
C THR A 11 5.32 -18.47 -7.18
N SER A 12 3.99 -18.43 -7.27
CA SER A 12 3.28 -18.38 -8.55
C SER A 12 3.52 -17.09 -9.34
N LEU A 13 3.87 -15.99 -8.64
CA LEU A 13 4.30 -14.72 -9.23
C LEU A 13 5.78 -14.74 -9.68
N GLY A 14 6.50 -15.84 -9.44
CA GLY A 14 7.89 -16.02 -9.83
C GLY A 14 8.91 -15.48 -8.83
N LEU A 15 8.50 -15.12 -7.61
CA LEU A 15 9.43 -14.62 -6.59
C LEU A 15 10.28 -15.77 -6.06
N SER A 16 11.59 -15.52 -5.98
CA SER A 16 12.56 -16.38 -5.30
C SER A 16 12.33 -16.40 -3.79
N ILE A 17 12.91 -17.41 -3.12
CA ILE A 17 12.82 -17.52 -1.66
C ILE A 17 13.37 -16.28 -0.94
N ASP A 18 14.46 -15.70 -1.46
CA ASP A 18 15.06 -14.52 -0.85
C ASP A 18 14.16 -13.28 -1.01
N GLU A 19 13.51 -13.13 -2.16
CA GLU A 19 12.51 -12.06 -2.38
C GLU A 19 11.28 -12.24 -1.50
N GLN A 20 10.82 -13.48 -1.30
CA GLN A 20 9.70 -13.76 -0.40
C GLN A 20 10.07 -13.45 1.06
N ARG A 21 11.29 -13.77 1.50
CA ARG A 21 11.79 -13.40 2.84
C ARG A 21 11.90 -11.89 3.02
N ALA A 22 12.36 -11.19 1.99
CA ALA A 22 12.44 -9.73 2.02
C ALA A 22 11.04 -9.10 2.08
N TYR A 23 10.08 -9.67 1.34
CA TYR A 23 8.68 -9.24 1.37
C TYR A 23 8.04 -9.49 2.74
N ASP A 24 8.25 -10.67 3.33
CA ASP A 24 7.77 -11.03 4.67
C ASP A 24 8.30 -10.04 5.74
N ALA A 25 9.61 -9.81 5.75
CA ALA A 25 10.23 -8.84 6.66
C ALA A 25 9.73 -7.41 6.44
N TYR A 26 9.44 -7.02 5.20
CA TYR A 26 8.84 -5.72 4.90
C TYR A 26 7.40 -5.63 5.43
N CYS A 27 6.58 -6.67 5.25
CA CYS A 27 5.22 -6.72 5.78
C CYS A 27 5.21 -6.60 7.31
N ASP A 28 6.07 -7.34 8.00
CA ASP A 28 6.23 -7.24 9.46
C ASP A 28 6.60 -5.81 9.88
N ALA A 29 7.60 -5.20 9.23
CA ALA A 29 8.01 -3.84 9.53
C ALA A 29 6.90 -2.80 9.29
N VAL A 30 6.07 -2.98 8.27
CA VAL A 30 4.91 -2.11 8.00
C VAL A 30 3.86 -2.25 9.11
N VAL A 31 3.57 -3.48 9.56
CA VAL A 31 2.64 -3.72 10.67
C VAL A 31 3.17 -3.09 11.95
N ASP A 32 4.42 -3.36 12.33
CA ASP A 32 5.05 -2.80 13.52
C ASP A 32 5.00 -1.26 13.53
N ALA A 33 5.34 -0.63 12.39
CA ALA A 33 5.29 0.82 12.25
C ALA A 33 3.86 1.37 12.38
N SER A 34 2.88 0.65 11.82
CA SER A 34 1.47 1.04 11.89
C SER A 34 0.93 0.93 13.32
N GLU A 35 1.24 -0.16 14.03
CA GLU A 35 0.86 -0.35 15.43
C GLU A 35 1.50 0.68 16.34
N ALA A 36 2.79 0.99 16.12
CA ALA A 36 3.49 2.03 16.87
C ALA A 36 2.85 3.42 16.66
N GLU A 37 2.44 3.74 15.43
CA GLU A 37 1.78 5.00 15.11
C GLU A 37 0.37 5.10 15.72
N ILE A 38 -0.40 4.00 15.69
CA ILE A 38 -1.70 3.92 16.37
C ILE A 38 -1.51 4.10 17.88
N ALA A 39 -0.52 3.45 18.48
CA ALA A 39 -0.23 3.61 19.91
C ALA A 39 0.19 5.05 20.25
N ARG A 40 0.93 5.72 19.36
CA ARG A 40 1.41 7.10 19.54
C ARG A 40 0.30 8.14 19.41
N THR A 41 -0.61 7.95 18.46
CA THR A 41 -1.60 8.97 18.08
C THR A 41 -3.01 8.67 18.59
N GLY A 42 -3.31 7.42 18.88
CA GLY A 42 -4.67 6.92 19.13
C GLY A 42 -5.59 7.01 17.91
N ILE A 43 -5.06 7.35 16.73
CA ILE A 43 -5.86 7.52 15.52
C ILE A 43 -6.13 6.16 14.90
N THR A 44 -7.41 5.87 14.71
CA THR A 44 -7.91 4.74 13.93
C THR A 44 -9.01 5.25 13.03
N TYR A 45 -9.15 4.68 11.85
CA TYR A 45 -10.21 5.05 10.92
C TYR A 45 -11.26 3.95 10.84
N THR A 46 -12.54 4.34 10.76
CA THR A 46 -13.57 3.39 10.36
C THR A 46 -13.48 3.11 8.86
N TRP A 47 -14.08 2.01 8.42
CA TRP A 47 -14.15 1.70 7.00
C TRP A 47 -14.83 2.81 6.19
N GLU A 48 -15.88 3.42 6.74
CA GLU A 48 -16.59 4.54 6.10
C GLU A 48 -15.71 5.79 5.96
N GLU A 49 -14.89 6.10 6.96
CA GLU A 49 -13.95 7.24 6.90
C GLU A 49 -12.87 7.01 5.84
N VAL A 50 -12.33 5.79 5.75
CA VAL A 50 -11.37 5.41 4.71
C VAL A 50 -12.00 5.53 3.33
N GLN A 51 -13.22 5.02 3.15
CA GLN A 51 -13.93 5.14 1.88
C GLN A 51 -14.21 6.59 1.49
N ALA A 52 -14.68 7.41 2.44
CA ALA A 52 -14.98 8.80 2.18
C ALA A 52 -13.72 9.58 1.78
N ASN A 53 -12.60 9.34 2.46
CA ASN A 53 -11.33 9.98 2.14
C ASN A 53 -10.80 9.54 0.77
N ALA A 54 -10.83 8.23 0.48
CA ALA A 54 -10.42 7.69 -0.82
C ALA A 54 -11.28 8.26 -1.97
N GLN A 55 -12.59 8.37 -1.77
CA GLN A 55 -13.50 8.95 -2.75
C GLN A 55 -13.23 10.45 -2.98
N ALA A 56 -13.03 11.21 -1.90
CA ALA A 56 -12.71 12.64 -2.00
C ALA A 56 -11.40 12.87 -2.76
N GLU A 57 -10.37 12.07 -2.49
CA GLU A 57 -9.09 12.14 -3.19
C GLU A 57 -9.24 11.72 -4.65
N TRP A 58 -10.01 10.67 -4.93
CA TRP A 58 -10.30 10.25 -6.29
C TRP A 58 -11.01 11.33 -7.11
N ASP A 59 -11.97 12.04 -6.52
CA ASP A 59 -12.67 13.14 -7.18
C ASP A 59 -11.76 14.36 -7.39
N ARG A 60 -10.85 14.64 -6.45
CA ARG A 60 -9.80 15.64 -6.63
C ARG A 60 -8.90 15.28 -7.81
N LEU A 61 -8.39 14.05 -7.85
CA LEU A 61 -7.49 13.57 -8.89
C LEU A 61 -8.14 13.61 -10.28
N LYS A 62 -9.42 13.22 -10.42
CA LYS A 62 -10.15 13.35 -11.69
C LYS A 62 -10.26 14.79 -12.18
N ARG A 63 -10.44 15.74 -11.26
CA ARG A 63 -10.59 17.16 -11.60
C ARG A 63 -9.25 17.80 -11.97
N GLU A 64 -8.20 17.48 -11.23
CA GLU A 64 -6.88 18.09 -11.41
C GLU A 64 -6.04 17.40 -12.49
N TYR A 65 -6.27 16.11 -12.72
CA TYR A 65 -5.58 15.28 -13.69
C TYR A 65 -6.60 14.53 -14.56
N PRO A 66 -7.37 15.25 -15.39
CA PRO A 66 -8.33 14.61 -16.28
C PRO A 66 -7.60 13.68 -17.26
N ARG A 67 -8.23 12.56 -17.60
CA ARG A 67 -7.60 11.50 -18.40
C ARG A 67 -7.18 11.99 -19.79
N GLU A 68 -7.90 12.97 -20.32
CA GLU A 68 -7.66 13.63 -21.60
C GLU A 68 -6.31 14.39 -21.65
N ASP A 69 -5.74 14.69 -20.49
CA ASP A 69 -4.45 15.36 -20.33
C ASP A 69 -3.31 14.39 -19.99
N TRP A 70 -3.60 13.12 -19.75
CA TRP A 70 -2.57 12.12 -19.44
C TRP A 70 -1.65 11.91 -20.66
N GLY A 71 -0.34 12.02 -20.44
CA GLY A 71 0.67 11.87 -21.49
C GLY A 71 0.86 13.10 -22.37
N ARG A 72 0.17 14.22 -22.10
CA ARG A 72 0.52 15.50 -22.72
C ARG A 72 1.89 15.94 -22.20
N PRO A 73 2.78 16.45 -23.06
CA PRO A 73 4.00 17.08 -22.59
C PRO A 73 3.62 18.23 -21.65
N CYS A 74 4.19 18.28 -20.46
CA CYS A 74 4.14 19.50 -19.64
C CYS A 74 4.64 20.64 -20.55
N SER A 75 3.86 21.71 -20.70
CA SER A 75 4.19 22.82 -21.59
C SER A 75 5.63 23.28 -21.37
N GLN A 76 6.40 23.39 -22.47
CA GLN A 76 7.73 23.99 -22.48
C GLN A 76 7.65 25.49 -22.16
#